data_AF-A0A1J4SSZ2-F1
#
_entry.id   AF-A0A1J4SSZ2-F1
#
_cell.length_a   1.000
_cell.length_b   1.000
_cell.length_c   1.000
_cell.angle_alpha   90.00
_cell.angle_beta   90.00
_cell.angle_gamma   90.00
#
_symmetry.space_group_name_H-M   'P 1'
#
loop_
_entity.id
_entity.type
_entity.pdbx_description
1 polymer ?
#
loop_
_entity_poly.entity_id
_entity_poly.type
_entity_poly.pdbx_seq_one_letter_code
_entity_poly.pdbx_strand_id
1 'polypeptide(L)'
;MKARRRPGQTLVEVTVAALIAAVTATAVFSVVLSSFVSDAKGDKRDAAAMVLRSAQETLKSYVSAVPTTPNMFPGFPARPGAPGSPTGRWSADGSGGWALAAGNHNLDSLVSGPPLTEPGNPPARLRYTVTNTNCLGALGPAPTDFTQCKTVNFTLIYTD
;
A
#
# COMPACT_ATOMS: atom_id res chain seq x y z
N MET A 1 -69.93 -33.11 -3.94
CA MET A 1 -68.48 -32.91 -3.74
C MET A 1 -68.26 -32.41 -2.31
N LYS A 2 -67.61 -33.17 -1.42
CA LYS A 2 -67.32 -32.72 -0.05
C LYS A 2 -66.08 -31.84 -0.07
N ALA A 3 -66.25 -30.54 0.18
CA ALA A 3 -65.15 -29.61 0.36
C ALA A 3 -64.35 -29.99 1.61
N ARG A 4 -63.09 -30.39 1.43
CA ARG A 4 -62.17 -30.74 2.52
C ARG A 4 -61.83 -29.46 3.28
N ARG A 5 -62.38 -29.28 4.49
CA ARG A 5 -62.02 -28.16 5.37
C ARG A 5 -60.54 -28.28 5.73
N ARG A 6 -59.76 -27.24 5.41
CA ARG A 6 -58.36 -27.12 5.83
C ARG A 6 -58.32 -26.78 7.33
N PRO A 7 -57.43 -27.38 8.12
CA PRO A 7 -57.25 -27.00 9.51
C PRO A 7 -56.86 -25.51 9.57
N GLY A 8 -57.53 -24.74 10.42
CA GLY A 8 -57.27 -23.32 10.59
C GLY A 8 -55.88 -23.12 11.19
N GLN A 9 -55.07 -22.25 10.59
CA GLN A 9 -53.74 -21.90 11.07
C GLN A 9 -53.88 -21.15 12.39
N THR A 10 -53.17 -21.59 13.43
CA THR A 10 -53.20 -20.89 14.72
C THR A 10 -52.32 -19.64 14.65
N LEU A 11 -52.71 -18.58 15.35
CA LEU A 11 -51.96 -17.31 15.36
C LEU A 11 -50.50 -17.53 15.82
N VAL A 12 -50.29 -18.45 16.77
CA VAL A 12 -48.98 -18.86 17.27
C VAL A 12 -48.10 -19.43 16.15
N GLU A 13 -48.65 -20.30 15.30
CA GLU A 13 -47.92 -20.92 14.20
C GLU A 13 -47.43 -19.88 13.16
N VAL A 14 -48.28 -18.89 12.86
CA VAL A 14 -47.92 -17.77 11.97
C VAL A 14 -46.84 -16.90 12.60
N THR A 15 -46.93 -16.60 13.90
CA THR A 15 -45.91 -15.80 14.58
C THR A 15 -44.57 -16.50 14.67
N VAL A 16 -44.55 -17.81 14.94
CA VAL A 16 -43.32 -18.59 14.98
C VAL A 16 -42.71 -18.69 13.58
N ALA A 17 -43.53 -18.93 12.55
CA ALA A 17 -43.06 -18.94 11.17
C ALA A 17 -42.47 -17.58 10.75
N ALA A 18 -43.09 -16.46 11.15
CA ALA A 18 -42.59 -15.13 10.88
C ALA A 18 -41.26 -14.84 11.60
N LEU A 19 -41.11 -15.26 12.86
CA LEU A 19 -39.86 -15.12 13.61
C LEU A 19 -38.73 -15.93 12.96
N ILE A 20 -39.01 -17.18 12.57
CA ILE A 20 -38.02 -18.01 11.87
C ILE A 20 -37.62 -17.35 10.55
N ALA A 21 -38.58 -16.86 9.76
CA ALA A 21 -38.31 -16.17 8.50
C ALA A 21 -37.48 -14.88 8.70
N ALA A 22 -37.73 -14.12 9.77
CA ALA A 22 -36.97 -12.92 10.08
C ALA A 22 -35.52 -13.23 10.48
N VAL A 23 -35.31 -14.28 11.28
CA VAL A 23 -33.96 -14.71 11.69
C VAL A 23 -33.17 -15.26 10.51
N THR A 24 -33.79 -16.06 9.65
CA THR A 24 -33.11 -16.58 8.45
C THR A 24 -32.78 -15.47 7.46
N ALA A 25 -33.69 -14.52 7.25
CA ALA A 25 -33.44 -13.36 6.38
C ALA A 25 -32.27 -12.52 6.89
N THR A 26 -32.26 -12.15 8.18
CA THR A 26 -31.17 -11.35 8.76
C THR A 26 -29.83 -12.08 8.73
N ALA A 27 -29.82 -13.39 8.95
CA ALA A 27 -28.61 -14.21 8.84
C ALA A 27 -28.04 -14.20 7.41
N VAL A 28 -28.89 -14.40 6.40
CA VAL A 28 -28.46 -14.38 4.98
C VAL A 28 -27.94 -13.00 4.59
N PHE A 29 -28.65 -11.92 4.93
CA PHE A 29 -28.19 -10.57 4.64
C PHE A 29 -26.87 -10.25 5.34
N SER A 30 -26.68 -10.70 6.58
CA SER A 30 -25.42 -10.50 7.32
C SER A 30 -24.24 -11.19 6.63
N VAL A 31 -24.43 -12.43 6.15
CA VAL A 31 -23.38 -13.17 5.43
C VAL A 31 -23.04 -12.47 4.12
N VAL A 32 -24.05 -12.05 3.35
CA VAL A 32 -23.86 -11.39 2.06
C VAL A 32 -23.18 -10.03 2.22
N LEU A 33 -23.57 -9.22 3.21
CA LEU A 33 -22.88 -7.95 3.48
C LEU A 33 -21.43 -8.19 3.88
N SER A 34 -21.18 -9.20 4.72
CA SER A 34 -19.84 -9.56 5.19
C SER A 34 -18.93 -9.98 4.02
N SER A 35 -19.44 -10.73 3.04
CA SER A 35 -18.65 -11.11 1.87
C SER A 35 -18.23 -9.92 1.02
N PHE A 36 -19.16 -8.99 0.73
CA PHE A 36 -18.82 -7.81 -0.09
C PHE A 36 -17.78 -6.89 0.58
N VAL A 37 -17.88 -6.69 1.90
CA VAL A 37 -16.88 -5.90 2.64
C VAL A 37 -15.53 -6.61 2.67
N SER A 38 -15.52 -7.94 2.76
CA SER A 38 -14.29 -8.73 2.74
C SER A 38 -13.57 -8.64 1.39
N ASP A 39 -14.31 -8.73 0.29
CA ASP A 39 -13.76 -8.67 -1.06
C ASP A 39 -13.15 -7.29 -1.35
N ALA A 40 -13.89 -6.21 -1.05
CA ALA A 40 -13.39 -4.84 -1.22
C ALA A 40 -12.13 -4.55 -0.39
N LYS A 41 -12.05 -5.08 0.84
CA LYS A 41 -10.84 -4.99 1.67
C LYS A 41 -9.69 -5.82 1.11
N GLY A 42 -9.98 -6.97 0.52
CA GLY A 42 -9.01 -7.82 -0.18
C GLY A 42 -8.36 -7.06 -1.33
N ASP A 43 -9.17 -6.47 -2.20
CA ASP A 43 -8.71 -5.71 -3.37
C ASP A 43 -7.78 -4.55 -2.98
N LYS A 44 -8.14 -3.81 -1.92
CA LYS A 44 -7.29 -2.72 -1.40
C LYS A 44 -5.95 -3.23 -0.87
N ARG A 45 -5.93 -4.37 -0.16
CA ARG A 45 -4.69 -4.98 0.35
C ARG A 45 -3.79 -5.47 -0.78
N ASP A 46 -4.36 -6.07 -1.80
CA ASP A 46 -3.61 -6.57 -2.96
C ASP A 46 -3.06 -5.42 -3.80
N ALA A 47 -3.85 -4.36 -4.02
CA ALA A 47 -3.39 -3.14 -4.66
C ALA A 47 -2.25 -2.47 -3.86
N ALA A 48 -2.41 -2.36 -2.54
CA ALA A 48 -1.37 -1.83 -1.64
C ALA A 48 -0.06 -2.63 -1.75
N ALA A 49 -0.15 -3.96 -1.75
CA ALA A 49 1.01 -4.84 -1.88
C ALA A 49 1.69 -4.70 -3.25
N MET A 50 0.91 -4.59 -4.32
CA MET A 50 1.43 -4.39 -5.68
C MET A 50 2.20 -3.07 -5.80
N VAL A 51 1.63 -1.97 -5.29
CA VAL A 51 2.29 -0.66 -5.31
C VAL A 51 3.59 -0.71 -4.50
N LEU A 52 3.58 -1.29 -3.30
CA LEU A 52 4.80 -1.43 -2.48
C LEU A 52 5.90 -2.24 -3.19
N ARG A 53 5.54 -3.35 -3.86
CA ARG A 53 6.51 -4.14 -4.63
C ARG A 53 7.09 -3.35 -5.80
N SER A 54 6.23 -2.66 -6.57
CA SER A 54 6.67 -1.82 -7.68
C SER A 54 7.63 -0.71 -7.22
N ALA A 55 7.35 -0.11 -6.05
CA ALA A 55 8.20 0.90 -5.44
C ALA A 55 9.56 0.35 -5.02
N GLN A 56 9.58 -0.85 -4.41
CA GLN A 56 10.82 -1.54 -4.05
C GLN A 56 11.67 -1.88 -5.27
N GLU A 57 11.07 -2.43 -6.33
CA GLU A 57 11.77 -2.75 -7.58
C GLU A 57 12.34 -1.50 -8.24
N THR A 58 11.55 -0.42 -8.24
CA THR A 58 11.99 0.87 -8.75
C THR A 58 13.20 1.38 -7.97
N LEU A 59 13.17 1.38 -6.63
CA LEU A 59 14.31 1.81 -5.82
C LEU A 59 15.55 0.92 -5.97
N LYS A 60 15.38 -0.39 -6.19
CA LYS A 60 16.52 -1.28 -6.51
C LYS A 60 17.23 -0.87 -7.79
N SER A 61 16.52 -0.32 -8.78
CA SER A 61 17.13 0.17 -10.03
C SER A 61 18.05 1.38 -9.81
N TYR A 62 17.84 2.15 -8.74
CA TYR A 62 18.69 3.28 -8.36
C TYR A 62 19.94 2.85 -7.58
N VAL A 63 20.01 1.60 -7.12
CA VAL A 63 21.20 1.04 -6.45
C VAL A 63 22.16 0.56 -7.54
N SER A 64 23.17 1.34 -7.90
CA SER A 64 24.21 0.87 -8.81
C SER A 64 25.13 -0.12 -8.08
N ALA A 65 25.19 -1.37 -8.56
CA ALA A 65 25.98 -2.44 -7.95
C ALA A 65 27.51 -2.30 -8.11
N VAL A 66 28.03 -1.21 -8.70
CA VAL A 66 29.43 -1.12 -9.11
C VAL A 66 30.12 0.15 -8.57
N PRO A 67 30.91 0.01 -7.48
CA PRO A 67 31.70 1.11 -6.89
C PRO A 67 32.76 1.72 -7.81
N THR A 68 33.17 1.00 -8.86
CA THR A 68 34.22 1.41 -9.81
C THR A 68 33.67 2.08 -11.08
N THR A 69 32.36 2.27 -11.18
CA THR A 69 31.82 3.05 -12.28
C THR A 69 32.20 4.52 -12.11
N PRO A 70 32.55 5.24 -13.20
CA PRO A 70 32.96 6.65 -13.15
C PRO A 70 31.87 7.61 -12.62
N ASN A 71 30.71 7.09 -12.20
CA ASN A 71 29.57 7.81 -11.66
C ASN A 71 29.65 8.06 -10.14
N MET A 72 30.69 7.57 -9.44
CA MET A 72 30.88 7.74 -7.98
C MET A 72 32.06 8.65 -7.58
N PHE A 73 32.68 9.37 -8.52
CA PHE A 73 33.81 10.27 -8.18
C PHE A 73 33.32 11.65 -7.69
N PRO A 74 33.69 12.10 -6.49
CA PRO A 74 33.39 13.45 -6.02
C PRO A 74 34.18 14.48 -6.84
N GLY A 75 33.48 15.42 -7.50
CA GLY A 75 34.10 16.54 -8.23
C GLY A 75 33.50 16.92 -9.59
N PHE A 76 32.49 16.21 -10.11
CA PHE A 76 31.87 16.51 -11.41
C PHE A 76 30.39 16.88 -11.29
N PRO A 77 29.84 17.71 -12.21
CA PRO A 77 28.47 18.22 -12.11
C PRO A 77 27.47 17.06 -12.12
N ALA A 78 26.48 17.16 -11.25
CA ALA A 78 25.62 16.08 -10.78
C ALA A 78 25.08 15.17 -11.91
N ARG A 79 25.64 13.96 -12.03
CA ARG A 79 25.27 12.96 -13.04
C ARG A 79 24.30 11.89 -12.49
N PRO A 80 23.53 11.21 -13.37
CA PRO A 80 22.46 10.28 -13.02
C PRO A 80 22.83 9.34 -11.87
N GLY A 81 22.08 9.40 -10.77
CA GLY A 81 22.30 8.56 -9.60
C GLY A 81 23.19 9.16 -8.49
N ALA A 82 23.77 10.36 -8.66
CA ALA A 82 24.44 11.07 -7.57
C ALA A 82 23.47 11.99 -6.79
N PRO A 83 23.61 12.13 -5.45
CA PRO A 83 22.96 13.18 -4.66
C PRO A 83 23.01 14.55 -5.34
N GLY A 84 21.84 15.16 -5.58
CA GLY A 84 21.71 16.45 -6.26
C GLY A 84 21.58 16.39 -7.79
N SER A 85 21.68 15.22 -8.42
CA SER A 85 21.48 15.07 -9.87
C SER A 85 19.99 15.00 -10.25
N PRO A 86 19.53 15.74 -11.27
CA PRO A 86 18.16 15.62 -11.80
C PRO A 86 17.82 14.20 -12.27
N THR A 87 18.84 13.48 -12.73
CA THR A 87 18.75 12.15 -13.34
C THR A 87 18.77 10.98 -12.36
N GLY A 88 18.87 11.24 -11.05
CA GLY A 88 18.66 10.24 -10.00
C GLY A 88 17.36 10.45 -9.21
N ARG A 89 16.52 11.39 -9.65
CA ARG A 89 15.23 11.65 -9.02
C ARG A 89 14.23 10.63 -9.51
N TRP A 90 13.46 10.10 -8.58
CA TRP A 90 12.28 9.35 -8.96
C TRP A 90 11.14 10.33 -9.25
N SER A 91 10.58 10.29 -10.45
CA SER A 91 9.50 11.19 -10.87
C SER A 91 8.25 11.11 -9.99
N ALA A 92 7.99 9.97 -9.34
CA ALA A 92 6.89 9.82 -8.41
C ALA A 92 7.17 10.45 -7.03
N ASP A 93 8.43 10.75 -6.74
CA ASP A 93 8.85 11.32 -5.46
C ASP A 93 8.71 12.84 -5.42
N GLY A 94 7.73 13.30 -4.64
CA GLY A 94 7.43 14.72 -4.44
C GLY A 94 8.44 15.46 -3.54
N SER A 95 9.41 14.78 -2.94
CA SER A 95 10.42 15.44 -2.08
C SER A 95 11.41 16.32 -2.85
N GLY A 96 11.53 16.14 -4.17
CA GLY A 96 12.48 16.87 -5.01
C GLY A 96 13.94 16.47 -4.80
N GLY A 97 14.20 15.46 -3.97
CA GLY A 97 15.52 14.91 -3.69
C GLY A 97 15.93 13.79 -4.65
N TRP A 98 17.15 13.30 -4.44
CA TRP A 98 17.61 12.05 -5.05
C TRP A 98 16.87 10.86 -4.41
N ALA A 99 16.51 9.83 -5.19
CA ALA A 99 15.65 8.74 -4.73
C ALA A 99 16.22 7.91 -3.56
N LEU A 100 17.53 7.96 -3.32
CA LEU A 100 18.20 7.27 -2.20
C LEU A 100 18.96 8.24 -1.27
N ALA A 101 18.62 9.53 -1.30
CA ALA A 101 19.14 10.50 -0.34
C ALA A 101 18.67 10.11 1.06
N ALA A 102 19.50 10.31 2.08
CA ALA A 102 19.04 10.10 3.44
C ALA A 102 17.89 11.07 3.77
N GLY A 103 16.82 10.55 4.40
CA GLY A 103 15.67 11.36 4.78
C GLY A 103 14.33 10.75 4.39
N ASN A 104 13.29 11.59 4.42
CA ASN A 104 11.92 11.20 4.14
C ASN A 104 11.52 11.61 2.72
N HIS A 105 10.88 10.68 2.04
CA HIS A 105 10.43 10.82 0.66
C HIS A 105 8.94 10.57 0.54
N ASN A 106 8.31 11.25 -0.42
CA ASN A 106 6.87 11.22 -0.57
C ASN A 106 6.45 10.62 -1.91
N LEU A 107 5.69 9.52 -1.86
CA LEU A 107 5.16 8.80 -3.01
C LEU A 107 3.62 8.79 -3.03
N ASP A 108 2.97 9.77 -2.39
CA ASP A 108 1.51 9.89 -2.37
C ASP A 108 0.89 9.86 -3.79
N SER A 109 1.65 10.28 -4.82
CA SER A 109 1.26 10.22 -6.24
C SER A 109 1.02 8.80 -6.78
N LEU A 110 1.64 7.77 -6.19
CA LEU A 110 1.46 6.37 -6.59
C LEU A 110 0.18 5.75 -6.02
N VAL A 111 -0.41 6.37 -5.00
CA VAL A 111 -1.57 5.84 -4.28
C VAL A 111 -2.78 6.77 -4.32
N SER A 112 -2.72 7.84 -5.12
CA SER A 112 -3.78 8.84 -5.24
C SER A 112 -4.99 8.38 -6.06
N GLY A 113 -4.95 7.18 -6.64
CA GLY A 113 -6.04 6.59 -7.41
C GLY A 113 -6.78 5.46 -6.68
N PRO A 114 -7.95 5.03 -7.20
CA PRO A 114 -8.63 3.84 -6.72
C PRO A 114 -7.78 2.59 -6.98
N PRO A 115 -7.89 1.54 -6.15
CA PRO A 115 -8.84 1.39 -5.03
C PRO A 115 -8.35 2.00 -3.70
N LEU A 116 -7.14 2.54 -3.66
CA LEU A 116 -6.52 3.01 -2.41
C LEU A 116 -7.02 4.39 -1.97
N THR A 117 -7.32 5.26 -2.94
CA THR A 117 -7.94 6.57 -2.71
C THR A 117 -9.26 6.63 -3.44
N GLU A 118 -10.36 6.55 -2.68
CA GLU A 118 -11.72 6.70 -3.20
C GLU A 118 -12.27 8.11 -2.92
N PRO A 119 -13.14 8.65 -3.79
CA PRO A 119 -13.78 9.94 -3.54
C PRO A 119 -14.55 9.94 -2.21
N GLY A 120 -14.29 10.95 -1.38
CA GLY A 120 -14.98 11.11 -0.07
C GLY A 120 -14.25 10.49 1.12
N ASN A 121 -13.18 9.71 0.90
CA ASN A 121 -12.31 9.21 1.97
C ASN A 121 -11.00 10.03 2.06
N PRO A 122 -10.33 10.03 3.23
CA PRO A 122 -8.98 10.58 3.33
C PRO A 122 -8.04 9.92 2.31
N PRO A 123 -7.18 10.69 1.61
CA PRO A 123 -6.30 10.13 0.59
C PRO A 123 -5.28 9.17 1.23
N ALA A 124 -5.00 8.07 0.53
CA ALA A 124 -3.92 7.18 0.90
C ALA A 124 -2.58 7.93 0.83
N ARG A 125 -1.65 7.53 1.69
CA ARG A 125 -0.32 8.12 1.79
C ARG A 125 0.74 7.05 1.71
N LEU A 126 1.69 7.23 0.81
CA LEU A 126 2.83 6.34 0.66
C LEU A 126 4.10 7.14 0.84
N ARG A 127 4.93 6.74 1.79
CA ARG A 127 6.22 7.37 2.08
C ARG A 127 7.29 6.32 2.23
N TYR A 128 8.53 6.73 2.02
CA TYR A 128 9.67 5.93 2.41
C TYR A 128 10.71 6.77 3.10
N THR A 129 11.43 6.16 4.02
CA THR A 129 12.56 6.77 4.71
C THR A 129 13.81 6.00 4.34
N VAL A 130 14.85 6.73 3.93
CA VAL A 130 16.15 6.17 3.63
C VAL A 130 17.10 6.51 4.77
N THR A 131 17.71 5.49 5.35
CA THR A 131 18.76 5.63 6.34
C THR A 131 20.08 5.09 5.80
N ASN A 132 21.15 5.82 6.09
CA ASN A 132 22.49 5.38 5.74
C ASN A 132 23.01 4.45 6.82
N THR A 133 23.44 3.26 6.42
CA THR A 133 24.01 2.26 7.30
C THR A 133 25.43 1.96 6.84
N ASN A 134 26.36 1.95 7.79
CA ASN A 134 27.74 1.61 7.51
C ASN A 134 27.87 0.09 7.28
N CYS A 135 27.91 -0.33 6.02
CA CYS A 135 28.08 -1.74 5.65
C CYS A 135 29.53 -2.19 5.47
N LEU A 136 30.49 -1.28 5.67
CA LEU A 136 31.93 -1.60 5.70
C LEU A 136 32.46 -1.75 7.14
N GLY A 137 31.60 -1.62 8.16
CA GLY A 137 31.96 -1.70 9.58
C GLY A 137 32.81 -0.51 10.06
N ALA A 138 33.37 -0.62 11.27
CA ALA A 138 34.19 0.45 11.90
C ALA A 138 35.47 0.82 11.12
N LEU A 139 35.78 0.10 10.04
CA LEU A 139 36.92 0.30 9.15
C LEU A 139 36.59 1.17 7.93
N GLY A 140 35.31 1.49 7.71
CA GLY A 140 34.86 2.35 6.61
C GLY A 140 34.89 3.84 6.97
N PRO A 141 34.98 4.74 5.97
CA PRO A 141 34.88 6.18 6.18
C PRO A 141 33.53 6.56 6.84
N ALA A 142 33.52 7.73 7.50
CA ALA A 142 32.32 8.27 8.14
C ALA A 142 31.12 8.33 7.16
N PRO A 143 29.89 8.19 7.66
CA PRO A 143 28.73 8.10 6.81
C PRO A 143 28.53 9.28 5.86
N THR A 144 28.72 9.03 4.56
CA THR A 144 28.36 9.95 3.49
C THR A 144 27.27 9.33 2.62
N ASP A 145 26.47 10.16 1.94
CA ASP A 145 25.37 9.67 1.11
C ASP A 145 25.80 8.79 -0.08
N PHE A 146 27.10 8.75 -0.41
CA PHE A 146 27.61 8.21 -1.66
C PHE A 146 28.18 6.78 -1.55
N THR A 147 28.80 6.42 -0.43
CA THR A 147 29.60 5.18 -0.30
C THR A 147 29.03 4.20 0.74
N GLN A 148 27.73 4.28 1.00
CA GLN A 148 27.10 3.56 2.09
C GLN A 148 25.90 2.74 1.66
N CYS A 149 25.64 1.69 2.42
CA CYS A 149 24.43 0.92 2.25
C CYS A 149 23.24 1.74 2.71
N LYS A 150 22.18 1.65 1.91
CA LYS A 150 20.93 2.36 2.15
C LYS A 150 19.92 1.37 2.67
N THR A 151 19.32 1.66 3.81
CA THR A 151 18.16 0.94 4.32
C THR A 151 16.93 1.76 3.99
N VAL A 152 15.98 1.16 3.28
CA VAL A 152 14.73 1.82 2.89
C VAL A 152 13.58 1.21 3.68
N ASN A 153 12.86 2.05 4.41
CA ASN A 153 11.64 1.66 5.11
C ASN A 153 10.42 2.31 4.45
N PHE A 154 9.44 1.51 4.06
CA PHE A 154 8.20 2.00 3.45
C PHE A 154 7.08 2.12 4.49
N THR A 155 6.27 3.16 4.38
CA THR A 155 5.07 3.36 5.19
C THR A 155 3.92 3.71 4.26
N LEU A 156 2.93 2.82 4.20
CA LEU A 156 1.70 2.98 3.44
C LEU A 156 0.53 3.07 4.42
N ILE A 157 -0.23 4.15 4.32
CA ILE A 157 -1.43 4.40 5.12
C ILE A 157 -2.60 4.56 4.16
N TYR A 158 -3.64 3.76 4.30
CA TYR A 158 -4.86 3.85 3.50
C TYR A 158 -6.07 3.50 4.36
N THR A 159 -7.25 3.91 3.91
CA THR A 159 -8.51 3.61 4.60
C THR A 159 -9.08 2.28 4.11
N ASP A 160 -9.38 1.40 5.06
CA ASP A 160 -10.08 0.13 4.84
C ASP A 160 -11.47 0.33 4.21
#